data_AF-A0A5N5SWA9-F1
#
_entry.id   AF-A0A5N5SWA9-F1
#
_cell.length_a   1.000
_cell.length_b   1.000
_cell.length_c   1.000
_cell.angle_alpha   90.00
_cell.angle_beta   90.00
_cell.angle_gamma   90.00
#
_symmetry.space_group_name_H-M   'P 1'
#
loop_
_entity.id
_entity.type
_entity.pdbx_description
1 polymer ?
#
loop_
_entity_poly.entity_id
_entity_poly.type
_entity_poly.pdbx_seq_one_letter_code
_entity_poly.pdbx_strand_id
1 'polypeptide(L)'
;MPGGGNSLFQSFSMWLEGTPDNHMDIRETIAEELIKHPAKYQLKGRNITKKLKLLKLPGQLPIPEAILAFANISNCLRLDFHHSAILCAYSVNITFQSGVLTLKLGKHGTYVINKQSPNKQIWLSSPLSGPKRYDFIENDWIYKHDKSFLLDLLSQELSTIFNKNINLRDDITYSDLKL
;
A
#
# COMPACT_ATOMS: atom_id res chain seq x y z
N MET A 1 7.97 21.00 5.35
CA MET A 1 7.53 19.78 6.04
C MET A 1 7.82 18.60 5.13
N PRO A 2 8.49 17.53 5.58
CA PRO A 2 8.90 16.43 4.70
C PRO A 2 7.65 15.65 4.28
N GLY A 3 7.48 15.46 2.96
CA GLY A 3 6.26 14.91 2.35
C GLY A 3 5.95 13.47 2.75
N GLY A 4 4.69 13.05 2.51
CA GLY A 4 4.10 11.75 2.89
C GLY A 4 4.74 10.49 2.30
N GLY A 5 5.90 10.61 1.66
CA GLY A 5 6.69 9.46 1.22
C GLY A 5 7.22 8.60 2.36
N ASN A 6 7.45 9.15 3.57
CA ASN A 6 8.02 8.38 4.69
C ASN A 6 7.01 7.42 5.33
N SER A 7 5.74 7.82 5.46
CA SER A 7 4.71 7.05 6.16
C SER A 7 4.50 5.65 5.58
N LEU A 8 4.60 5.50 4.24
CA LEU A 8 4.51 4.18 3.61
C LEU A 8 5.68 3.28 4.03
N PHE A 9 6.92 3.79 4.01
CA PHE A 9 8.08 2.99 4.42
C PHE A 9 8.10 2.75 5.93
N GLN A 10 7.55 3.65 6.74
CA GLN A 10 7.32 3.43 8.17
C GLN A 10 6.30 2.32 8.41
N SER A 11 5.24 2.26 7.59
CA SER A 11 4.29 1.14 7.61
C SER A 11 4.95 -0.19 7.23
N PHE A 12 5.84 -0.18 6.23
CA PHE A 12 6.63 -1.34 5.84
C PHE A 12 7.59 -1.80 6.95
N SER A 13 8.24 -0.85 7.62
CA SER A 13 9.11 -1.08 8.78
C SER A 13 8.33 -1.68 9.94
N MET A 14 7.17 -1.09 10.29
CA MET A 14 6.27 -1.63 11.30
C MET A 14 5.81 -3.06 10.96
N TRP A 15 5.59 -3.35 9.68
CA TRP A 15 5.20 -4.69 9.24
C TRP A 15 6.31 -5.74 9.38
N LEU A 16 7.53 -5.40 8.97
CA LEU A 16 8.68 -6.32 9.00
C LEU A 16 9.27 -6.47 10.40
N GLU A 17 9.42 -5.37 11.12
CA GLU A 17 10.30 -5.27 12.28
C GLU A 17 9.57 -4.81 13.54
N GLY A 18 8.30 -4.44 13.44
CA GLY A 18 7.50 -3.98 14.59
C GLY A 18 7.87 -2.58 15.09
N THR A 19 8.73 -1.86 14.37
CA THR A 19 9.13 -0.47 14.64
C THR A 19 9.14 0.35 13.34
N PRO A 20 8.79 1.64 13.35
CA PRO A 20 8.87 2.49 12.16
C PRO A 20 10.31 3.00 11.88
N ASP A 21 11.25 2.79 12.80
CA ASP A 21 12.53 3.51 12.81
C ASP A 21 13.42 3.16 11.62
N ASN A 22 13.34 1.92 11.12
CA ASN A 22 14.19 1.39 10.06
C ASN A 22 13.62 1.59 8.64
N HIS A 23 12.61 2.47 8.51
CA HIS A 23 11.97 2.78 7.23
C HIS A 23 12.92 3.31 6.14
N MET A 24 14.03 3.96 6.51
CA MET A 24 15.01 4.47 5.55
C MET A 24 15.81 3.35 4.87
N ASP A 25 16.15 2.29 5.61
CA ASP A 25 16.87 1.13 5.07
C ASP A 25 15.96 0.32 4.14
N ILE A 26 14.68 0.18 4.52
CA ILE A 26 13.66 -0.46 3.69
C ILE A 26 13.43 0.35 2.41
N ARG A 27 13.38 1.68 2.51
CA ARG A 27 13.28 2.60 1.36
C ARG A 27 14.43 2.39 0.40
N GLU A 28 15.67 2.36 0.89
CA GLU A 28 16.85 2.15 0.07
C GLU A 28 16.82 0.78 -0.61
N THR A 29 16.51 -0.28 0.14
CA THR A 29 16.41 -1.65 -0.36
C THR A 29 15.39 -1.76 -1.51
N ILE A 30 14.20 -1.17 -1.34
CA ILE A 30 13.17 -1.14 -2.37
C ILE A 30 13.61 -0.35 -3.60
N ALA A 31 14.22 0.82 -3.40
CA ALA A 31 14.72 1.61 -4.52
C ALA A 31 15.77 0.84 -5.33
N GLU A 32 16.65 0.10 -4.67
CA GLU A 32 17.65 -0.74 -5.33
C GLU A 32 17.05 -1.91 -6.09
N GLU A 33 16.09 -2.62 -5.51
CA GLU A 33 15.36 -3.71 -6.18
C GLU A 33 14.71 -3.23 -7.48
N LEU A 34 14.05 -2.07 -7.44
CA LEU A 34 13.42 -1.46 -8.62
C LEU A 34 14.46 -1.05 -9.68
N ILE A 35 15.62 -0.54 -9.26
CA ILE A 35 16.71 -0.15 -10.18
C ILE A 35 17.37 -1.38 -10.81
N LYS A 36 17.58 -2.45 -10.04
CA LYS A 36 18.24 -3.69 -10.49
C LYS A 36 17.31 -4.53 -11.38
N HIS A 37 16.01 -4.52 -11.12
CA HIS A 37 15.04 -5.39 -11.80
C HIS A 37 13.88 -4.63 -12.47
N PRO A 38 14.13 -3.64 -13.34
CA PRO A 38 13.08 -2.80 -13.90
C PRO A 38 12.05 -3.58 -14.75
N ALA A 39 12.50 -4.63 -15.45
CA ALA A 39 11.62 -5.48 -16.25
C ALA A 39 10.62 -6.28 -15.39
N LYS A 40 11.02 -6.72 -14.19
CA LYS A 40 10.18 -7.46 -13.24
C LYS A 40 8.96 -6.66 -12.81
N TYR A 41 9.12 -5.35 -12.70
CA TYR A 41 8.08 -4.41 -12.27
C TYR A 41 7.49 -3.60 -13.44
N GLN A 42 7.77 -4.00 -14.69
CA GLN A 42 7.27 -3.36 -15.91
C GLN A 42 7.59 -1.85 -15.98
N LEU A 43 8.70 -1.42 -15.37
CA LEU A 43 9.09 -0.01 -15.29
C LEU A 43 9.53 0.49 -16.67
N LYS A 44 8.75 1.40 -17.23
CA LYS A 44 9.01 2.02 -18.55
C LYS A 44 8.85 3.53 -18.45
N GLY A 45 9.64 4.27 -19.22
CA GLY A 45 9.52 5.72 -19.34
C GLY A 45 10.85 6.46 -19.35
N ARG A 46 10.82 7.71 -19.83
CA ARG A 46 12.00 8.59 -19.80
C ARG A 46 12.38 8.89 -18.35
N ASN A 47 13.67 8.92 -18.06
CA ASN A 47 14.23 9.26 -16.74
C ASN A 47 13.80 8.35 -15.58
N ILE A 48 13.33 7.12 -15.85
CA ILE A 48 12.86 6.20 -14.80
C ILE A 48 13.94 5.91 -13.75
N THR A 49 15.18 5.65 -14.18
CA THR A 49 16.31 5.43 -13.26
C THR A 49 16.58 6.64 -12.37
N LYS A 50 16.44 7.87 -12.89
CA LYS A 50 16.60 9.09 -12.10
C LYS A 50 15.48 9.23 -11.07
N LYS A 51 14.23 8.93 -11.45
CA LYS A 51 13.08 8.90 -10.52
C LYS A 51 13.26 7.85 -9.42
N LEU A 52 13.74 6.66 -9.76
CA LEU A 52 14.00 5.60 -8.78
C LEU A 52 15.16 5.95 -7.83
N LYS A 53 16.20 6.65 -8.30
CA LYS A 53 17.25 7.17 -7.43
C LYS A 53 16.73 8.21 -6.43
N LEU A 54 15.77 9.05 -6.83
CA LEU A 54 15.13 10.00 -5.93
C LEU A 54 14.33 9.29 -4.83
N LEU A 55 13.84 8.07 -5.07
CA LEU A 55 13.12 7.30 -4.04
C LEU A 55 13.96 7.07 -2.78
N LYS A 56 15.29 7.05 -2.87
CA LYS A 56 16.19 6.91 -1.71
C LYS A 56 16.13 8.11 -0.76
N LEU A 57 15.68 9.28 -1.23
CA LEU A 57 15.65 10.49 -0.42
C LEU A 57 14.43 10.51 0.53
N PRO A 58 14.59 10.97 1.78
CA PRO A 58 13.48 11.13 2.72
C PRO A 58 12.34 11.98 2.13
N GLY A 59 11.11 11.60 2.44
CA GLY A 59 9.89 12.31 2.03
C GLY A 59 9.51 12.16 0.56
N GLN A 60 10.34 11.51 -0.28
CA GLN A 60 9.99 11.28 -1.68
C GLN A 60 8.88 10.24 -1.80
N LEU A 61 7.86 10.58 -2.59
CA LEU A 61 6.68 9.75 -2.76
C LEU A 61 7.02 8.47 -3.53
N PRO A 62 6.73 7.29 -2.98
CA PRO A 62 6.91 6.04 -3.67
C PRO A 62 5.98 5.90 -4.88
N ILE A 63 6.52 5.33 -5.96
CA ILE A 63 5.69 4.83 -7.06
C ILE A 63 4.93 3.57 -6.61
N PRO A 64 3.77 3.24 -7.18
CA PRO A 64 2.99 2.05 -6.79
C PRO A 64 3.82 0.75 -6.81
N GLU A 65 4.79 0.64 -7.69
CA GLU A 65 5.69 -0.51 -7.82
C GLU A 65 6.61 -0.69 -6.60
N ALA A 66 6.81 0.33 -5.77
CA ALA A 66 7.51 0.20 -4.49
C ALA A 66 6.78 -0.74 -3.53
N ILE A 67 5.45 -0.78 -3.57
CA ILE A 67 4.63 -1.72 -2.78
C ILE A 67 4.87 -3.16 -3.29
N LEU A 68 4.96 -3.34 -4.61
CA LEU A 68 5.23 -4.65 -5.21
C LEU A 68 6.65 -5.13 -4.91
N ALA A 69 7.63 -4.23 -4.99
CA ALA A 69 9.02 -4.52 -4.64
C ALA A 69 9.14 -4.87 -3.15
N PHE A 70 8.48 -4.12 -2.27
CA PHE A 70 8.39 -4.46 -0.85
C PHE A 70 7.78 -5.85 -0.63
N ALA A 71 6.66 -6.16 -1.27
CA ALA A 71 6.01 -7.48 -1.14
C ALA A 71 6.94 -8.63 -1.58
N ASN A 72 7.70 -8.44 -2.66
CA ASN A 72 8.66 -9.44 -3.13
C ASN A 72 9.87 -9.59 -2.20
N ILE A 73 10.46 -8.47 -1.77
CA ILE A 73 11.63 -8.46 -0.87
C ILE A 73 11.26 -9.02 0.49
N SER A 74 10.15 -8.56 1.06
CA SER A 74 9.68 -9.01 2.38
C SER A 74 9.40 -10.49 2.39
N ASN A 75 8.88 -11.08 1.31
CA ASN A 75 8.66 -12.52 1.23
C ASN A 75 9.99 -13.31 1.14
N CYS A 76 11.06 -12.73 0.58
CA CYS A 76 12.40 -13.32 0.57
C CYS A 76 13.08 -13.21 1.94
N LEU A 77 13.14 -12.01 2.51
CA LEU A 77 13.70 -11.76 3.85
C LEU A 77 12.98 -12.61 4.91
N ARG A 78 11.65 -12.70 4.85
CA ARG A 78 10.83 -13.52 5.74
C ARG A 78 11.09 -15.02 5.59
N LEU A 79 11.46 -15.51 4.41
CA LEU A 79 11.88 -16.91 4.23
C LEU A 79 13.25 -17.16 4.86
N ASP A 80 14.16 -16.18 4.81
CA ASP A 80 15.50 -16.28 5.40
C ASP A 80 15.49 -16.13 6.93
N PHE A 81 14.56 -15.34 7.50
CA PHE A 81 14.47 -15.06 8.95
C PHE A 81 13.64 -16.08 9.75
N HIS A 82 12.85 -16.96 9.14
CA HIS A 82 11.95 -17.86 9.87
C HIS A 82 12.37 -19.34 9.89
N HIS A 83 13.32 -19.65 10.77
CA HIS A 83 13.14 -20.80 11.64
C HIS A 83 12.22 -20.38 12.81
N SER A 84 10.89 -20.31 12.59
CA SER A 84 9.80 -20.46 13.61
C SER A 84 8.46 -19.75 13.25
N ALA A 85 7.74 -20.31 12.29
CA ALA A 85 6.27 -20.49 12.31
C ALA A 85 5.25 -19.32 12.38
N ILE A 86 5.53 -18.08 12.77
CA ILE A 86 4.43 -17.08 12.98
C ILE A 86 4.08 -16.30 11.69
N LEU A 87 5.04 -16.11 10.80
CA LEU A 87 4.87 -15.34 9.58
C LEU A 87 4.35 -16.18 8.37
N CYS A 88 4.10 -17.49 8.52
CA CYS A 88 3.67 -18.36 7.41
C CYS A 88 2.13 -18.48 7.23
N ALA A 89 1.31 -17.83 8.06
CA ALA A 89 -0.13 -18.07 8.06
C ALA A 89 -0.96 -17.33 6.98
N TYR A 90 -0.40 -16.30 6.33
CA TYR A 90 -1.14 -15.46 5.38
C TYR A 90 -0.43 -15.35 4.02
N SER A 91 -0.93 -16.04 3.01
CA SER A 91 -0.53 -15.82 1.62
C SER A 91 -1.15 -14.51 1.12
N VAL A 92 -0.45 -13.40 1.34
CA VAL A 92 -0.88 -12.06 0.87
C VAL A 92 -0.29 -11.80 -0.52
N ASN A 93 -1.15 -11.52 -1.50
CA ASN A 93 -0.75 -11.13 -2.84
C ASN A 93 -1.43 -9.81 -3.22
N ILE A 94 -0.63 -8.83 -3.64
CA ILE A 94 -1.10 -7.49 -4.01
C ILE A 94 -0.77 -7.26 -5.48
N THR A 95 -1.76 -6.82 -6.27
CA THR A 95 -1.56 -6.42 -7.66
C THR A 95 -2.22 -5.07 -7.91
N PHE A 96 -1.56 -4.18 -8.64
CA PHE A 96 -2.15 -2.93 -9.12
C PHE A 96 -2.02 -2.86 -10.63
N GLN A 97 -3.16 -2.81 -11.33
CA GLN A 97 -3.18 -2.75 -12.79
C GLN A 97 -4.36 -1.91 -13.26
N SER A 98 -4.11 -0.97 -14.17
CA SER A 98 -5.15 -0.16 -14.82
C SER A 98 -6.12 0.54 -13.85
N GLY A 99 -5.62 1.04 -12.72
CA GLY A 99 -6.43 1.71 -11.70
C GLY A 99 -7.18 0.78 -10.75
N VAL A 100 -6.92 -0.53 -10.83
CA VAL A 100 -7.49 -1.55 -9.95
C VAL A 100 -6.41 -2.10 -9.03
N LEU A 101 -6.55 -1.87 -7.73
CA LEU A 101 -5.79 -2.51 -6.67
C LEU A 101 -6.54 -3.77 -6.23
N THR A 102 -5.88 -4.92 -6.30
CA THR A 102 -6.41 -6.20 -5.81
C THR A 102 -5.51 -6.70 -4.69
N LEU A 103 -6.10 -6.98 -3.53
CA LEU A 103 -5.41 -7.52 -2.35
C LEU A 103 -6.03 -8.89 -2.04
N LYS A 104 -5.32 -9.96 -2.38
CA LYS A 104 -5.70 -11.35 -2.09
C LYS A 104 -5.09 -11.75 -0.75
N LEU A 105 -5.93 -12.13 0.21
CA LEU A 105 -5.53 -12.46 1.59
C LEU A 105 -5.68 -13.96 1.89
N GLY A 106 -5.48 -14.81 0.88
CA GLY A 106 -5.68 -16.26 0.99
C GLY A 106 -7.10 -16.61 1.43
N LYS A 107 -7.23 -17.33 2.56
CA LYS A 107 -8.51 -17.76 3.13
C LYS A 107 -9.43 -16.61 3.56
N HIS A 108 -8.91 -15.39 3.69
CA HIS A 108 -9.68 -14.22 4.10
C HIS A 108 -10.32 -13.46 2.93
N GLY A 109 -10.20 -14.00 1.71
CA GLY A 109 -10.84 -13.46 0.52
C GLY A 109 -9.99 -12.44 -0.24
N THR A 110 -10.64 -11.70 -1.13
CA THR A 110 -9.99 -10.74 -2.03
C THR A 110 -10.69 -9.40 -1.96
N TYR A 111 -9.92 -8.36 -1.69
CA TYR A 111 -10.33 -6.97 -1.80
C TYR A 111 -10.04 -6.47 -3.21
N VAL A 112 -10.99 -5.75 -3.80
CA VAL A 112 -10.78 -5.02 -5.05
C VAL A 112 -11.13 -3.55 -4.83
N ILE A 113 -10.16 -2.67 -5.01
CA ILE A 113 -10.32 -1.22 -4.93
C ILE A 113 -10.05 -0.65 -6.32
N ASN A 114 -11.09 -0.10 -6.95
CA ASN A 114 -11.04 0.36 -8.32
C ASN A 114 -11.30 1.86 -8.39
N LYS A 115 -10.42 2.59 -9.08
CA LYS A 115 -10.61 4.01 -9.40
C LYS A 115 -11.58 4.16 -10.58
N GLN A 116 -12.77 4.67 -10.31
CA GLN A 116 -13.81 4.95 -11.31
C GLN A 116 -13.78 6.43 -11.72
N SER A 117 -12.78 6.78 -12.53
CA SER A 117 -12.55 8.16 -13.00
C SER A 117 -13.77 8.82 -13.65
N PRO A 118 -14.57 8.15 -14.52
CA PRO A 118 -15.75 8.77 -15.12
C PRO A 118 -16.79 9.21 -14.09
N ASN A 119 -16.94 8.43 -13.01
CA ASN A 119 -17.91 8.69 -11.95
C ASN A 119 -17.32 9.53 -10.81
N LYS A 120 -16.02 9.85 -10.85
CA LYS A 120 -15.26 10.46 -9.74
C LYS A 120 -15.41 9.69 -8.42
N GLN A 121 -15.38 8.36 -8.51
CA GLN A 121 -15.61 7.45 -7.39
C GLN A 121 -14.45 6.50 -7.16
N ILE A 122 -14.39 5.96 -5.94
CA ILE A 122 -13.66 4.73 -5.65
C ILE A 122 -14.68 3.62 -5.39
N TRP A 123 -14.53 2.50 -6.07
CA TRP A 123 -15.35 1.32 -5.81
C TRP A 123 -14.54 0.31 -5.01
N LEU A 124 -15.12 -0.17 -3.92
CA LEU A 124 -14.59 -1.24 -3.09
C LEU A 124 -15.43 -2.48 -3.31
N SER A 125 -14.79 -3.63 -3.45
CA SER A 125 -15.36 -4.94 -3.19
C SER A 125 -14.60 -5.52 -2.01
N SER A 126 -15.28 -5.66 -0.87
CA SER A 126 -14.74 -6.30 0.33
C SER A 126 -15.31 -7.72 0.48
N PRO A 127 -14.49 -8.72 0.87
CA PRO A 127 -14.97 -10.04 1.24
C PRO A 127 -15.75 -10.06 2.57
N LEU A 128 -15.67 -9.00 3.39
CA LEU A 128 -16.36 -8.90 4.67
C LEU A 128 -17.66 -8.08 4.59
N SER A 129 -17.64 -6.95 3.87
CA SER A 129 -18.76 -6.00 3.83
C SER A 129 -19.40 -5.83 2.45
N GLY A 130 -18.94 -6.56 1.44
CA GLY A 130 -19.48 -6.51 0.08
C GLY A 130 -19.07 -5.24 -0.68
N PRO A 131 -19.80 -4.91 -1.76
CA PRO A 131 -19.47 -3.79 -2.62
C PRO A 131 -19.91 -2.43 -2.04
N LYS A 132 -19.04 -1.41 -2.15
CA LYS A 132 -19.33 -0.02 -1.77
C LYS A 132 -18.78 0.96 -2.81
N ARG A 133 -19.44 2.10 -2.96
CA ARG A 133 -19.07 3.16 -3.93
C ARG A 133 -18.89 4.48 -3.19
N TYR A 134 -17.65 4.91 -3.08
CA TYR A 134 -17.28 6.09 -2.33
C TYR A 134 -17.21 7.30 -3.25
N ASP A 135 -17.90 8.37 -2.85
CA ASP A 135 -17.80 9.69 -3.47
C ASP A 135 -16.78 10.53 -2.69
N PHE A 136 -16.07 11.41 -3.40
CA PHE A 136 -15.15 12.35 -2.75
C PHE A 136 -15.92 13.59 -2.28
N ILE A 137 -16.04 13.76 -0.96
CA ILE A 137 -16.83 14.82 -0.32
C ILE A 137 -15.98 15.39 0.82
N GLU A 138 -15.83 16.71 0.88
CA GLU A 138 -15.13 17.40 1.99
C GLU A 138 -13.73 16.83 2.31
N ASN A 139 -12.96 16.51 1.27
CA ASN A 139 -11.65 15.87 1.35
C ASN A 139 -11.65 14.43 1.86
N ASP A 140 -12.76 13.71 1.77
CA ASP A 140 -12.83 12.32 2.21
C ASP A 140 -13.60 11.43 1.21
N TRP A 141 -13.30 10.13 1.23
CA TRP A 141 -14.03 9.14 0.44
C TRP A 141 -15.16 8.55 1.30
N ILE A 142 -16.40 8.98 1.02
CA ILE A 142 -17.58 8.69 1.85
C ILE A 142 -18.56 7.81 1.08
N TYR A 143 -19.04 6.74 1.70
CA TYR A 143 -20.12 5.92 1.17
C TYR A 143 -21.46 6.54 1.54
N LYS A 144 -22.26 6.95 0.55
CA LYS A 144 -23.48 7.74 0.78
C LYS A 144 -24.55 7.05 1.63
N HIS A 145 -24.61 5.71 1.59
CA HIS A 145 -25.68 4.94 2.22
C HIS A 145 -25.53 4.84 3.73
N ASP A 146 -24.33 4.53 4.23
CA ASP A 146 -24.07 4.32 5.66
C ASP A 146 -23.14 5.38 6.27
N LYS A 147 -22.70 6.36 5.47
CA LYS A 147 -21.78 7.43 5.85
C LYS A 147 -20.41 6.94 6.32
N SER A 148 -20.06 5.68 6.04
CA SER A 148 -18.73 5.15 6.35
C SER A 148 -17.66 5.77 5.46
N PHE A 149 -16.48 5.97 6.04
CA PHE A 149 -15.30 6.43 5.32
C PHE A 149 -14.52 5.22 4.82
N LEU A 150 -13.97 5.32 3.60
CA LEU A 150 -13.24 4.22 2.96
C LEU A 150 -12.08 3.72 3.84
N LEU A 151 -11.29 4.64 4.39
CA LEU A 151 -10.08 4.31 5.14
C LEU A 151 -10.39 3.74 6.51
N ASP A 152 -11.45 4.21 7.17
CA ASP A 152 -11.90 3.63 8.44
C ASP A 152 -12.35 2.19 8.24
N LEU A 153 -13.17 1.94 7.21
CA LEU A 153 -13.67 0.60 6.93
C LEU A 153 -12.51 -0.35 6.66
N LEU A 154 -11.56 0.05 5.82
CA LEU A 154 -10.37 -0.75 5.53
C LEU A 154 -9.51 -0.95 6.80
N SER A 155 -9.34 0.07 7.63
CA SER A 155 -8.62 -0.03 8.91
C SER A 155 -9.25 -1.08 9.81
N GLN A 156 -10.57 -1.02 10.01
CA GLN A 156 -11.32 -1.94 10.84
C GLN A 156 -11.25 -3.39 10.31
N GLU A 157 -11.50 -3.56 9.02
CA GLU A 157 -11.54 -4.88 8.39
C GLU A 157 -10.17 -5.56 8.37
N LEU A 158 -9.12 -4.83 7.99
CA LEU A 158 -7.76 -5.36 7.98
C LEU A 158 -7.26 -5.63 9.41
N SER A 159 -7.59 -4.76 10.37
CA SER A 159 -7.28 -5.00 11.78
C SER A 159 -7.87 -6.32 12.27
N THR A 160 -9.12 -6.60 11.87
CA THR A 160 -9.81 -7.85 12.21
C THR A 160 -9.14 -9.06 11.57
N ILE A 161 -8.78 -8.98 10.28
CA ILE A 161 -8.15 -10.10 9.55
C ILE A 161 -6.77 -10.45 10.10
N PHE A 162 -5.97 -9.43 10.42
CA PHE A 162 -4.58 -9.61 10.87
C PHE A 162 -4.44 -9.70 12.40
N ASN A 163 -5.53 -9.52 13.15
CA ASN A 163 -5.51 -9.43 14.61
C ASN A 163 -4.45 -8.44 15.12
N LYS A 164 -4.38 -7.27 14.48
CA LYS A 164 -3.44 -6.19 14.77
C LYS A 164 -4.17 -4.85 14.69
N ASN A 165 -3.69 -3.86 15.42
CA ASN A 165 -4.19 -2.49 15.26
C ASN A 165 -3.60 -1.89 13.96
N ILE A 166 -4.46 -1.65 12.97
CA ILE A 166 -4.12 -1.00 11.70
C ILE A 166 -4.95 0.27 11.60
N ASN A 167 -4.28 1.42 11.49
CA ASN A 167 -4.91 2.71 11.23
C ASN A 167 -4.40 3.29 9.91
N LEU A 168 -5.29 3.46 8.93
CA LEU A 168 -4.98 4.02 7.61
C LEU A 168 -5.28 5.52 7.50
N ARG A 169 -5.80 6.15 8.56
CA ARG A 169 -6.16 7.57 8.56
C ARG A 169 -5.05 8.52 8.99
N ASP A 170 -4.10 8.05 9.81
CA ASP A 170 -3.13 8.92 10.50
C ASP A 170 -2.08 9.60 9.57
N ASP A 171 -2.22 9.55 8.25
CA ASP A 171 -1.19 10.00 7.31
C ASP A 171 -1.69 10.66 6.02
N ILE A 172 -2.94 11.14 5.95
CA ILE A 172 -3.48 11.77 4.72
C ILE A 172 -3.89 13.22 4.95
N THR A 173 -3.01 14.15 4.58
CA THR A 173 -3.37 15.53 4.25
C THR A 173 -3.58 15.65 2.74
N TYR A 174 -4.83 15.91 2.33
CA TYR A 174 -5.24 16.13 0.93
C TYR A 174 -4.72 17.44 0.30
N SER A 175 -3.74 18.13 0.90
CA SER A 175 -3.35 19.49 0.51
C SER A 175 -2.41 19.60 -0.69
N ASP A 176 -1.77 18.50 -1.14
CA ASP A 176 -0.60 18.64 -2.03
C ASP A 176 -0.80 18.10 -3.46
N LEU A 177 -2.01 17.67 -3.83
CA LEU A 177 -2.37 17.43 -5.23
C LEU A 177 -2.78 18.73 -5.92
N LYS A 178 -1.82 19.64 -6.12
CA LYS A 178 -1.92 20.56 -7.26
C LYS A 178 -1.47 19.78 -8.50
N LEU A 179 -2.45 19.52 -9.37
CA LEU A 179 -2.23 19.13 -10.76
C LEU A 179 -1.24 20.09 -11.45
#